data_AF-A0AAX3MGW5-F1
#
_entry.id   AF-A0AAX3MGW5-F1
#
_cell.length_a   1.000
_cell.length_b   1.000
_cell.length_c   1.000
_cell.angle_alpha   90.00
_cell.angle_beta   90.00
_cell.angle_gamma   90.00
#
_symmetry.space_group_name_H-M   'P 1'
#
loop_
_entity.id
_entity.type
_entity.pdbx_description
1 polymer ?
#
loop_
_entity_poly.entity_id
_entity_poly.type
_entity_poly.pdbx_seq_one_letter_code
_entity_poly.pdbx_strand_id
1 'polypeptide(L)'
;MGSDAKNLMSDGKVHIVHAGEVISATQLTDGELIVEAGGRAENTVVTGAGWLKVEAGGVAKGTQYANDGTLSVNDGAIATDIVQSDGGALSLSTLATVNGRHPEGEFSVDQGYACGLLLENGGNLRVLAGHQAEKIILDQGGGLLVNGTTFAAVVDDGGELLVYPGGEAINCEINHGGVFMLAGRASNTSLTSGAMNNLGGEDQNTNVENGAVYRLGTDGLQLYSSGKTKDLTVNAGGRVEIHAGTLENAAIKGGTVIVMSPTSADDKFVVEEDCAPVELMGSVTVQEGSSLIIGYGADLQQSIVTVQQGGVLILDGSTVKGDNVTFRVGELNLDDGTVWLITSAATRVQLKVKRLRGKGTVCLQTSAKEISPAFIGVKGEVSGNIHVEITDASRQPICAAHKLQPDADGIGATLQPA
;
A
#
# COMPACT_ATOMS: atom_id res chain seq x y z
N MET A 1 -35.47 -19.41 44.42
CA MET A 1 -35.87 -19.21 43.01
C MET A 1 -36.31 -17.76 42.90
N GLY A 2 -35.35 -16.86 42.67
CA GLY A 2 -35.61 -15.46 42.38
C GLY A 2 -35.79 -15.31 40.87
N SER A 3 -36.80 -14.54 40.46
CA SER A 3 -37.15 -14.33 39.06
C SER A 3 -35.96 -13.78 38.25
N ASP A 4 -35.68 -14.39 37.10
CA ASP A 4 -34.86 -13.84 36.02
C ASP A 4 -35.54 -12.58 35.43
N ALA A 5 -35.64 -11.51 36.22
CA ALA A 5 -35.98 -10.21 35.70
C ALA A 5 -34.78 -9.76 34.86
N LYS A 6 -34.94 -9.75 33.53
CA LYS A 6 -33.95 -9.20 32.61
C LYS A 6 -33.68 -7.75 33.01
N ASN A 7 -32.42 -7.41 33.25
CA ASN A 7 -32.03 -6.02 33.46
C ASN A 7 -32.04 -5.32 32.10
N LEU A 8 -33.11 -4.61 31.77
CA LEU A 8 -33.18 -3.82 30.54
C LEU A 8 -32.56 -2.44 30.78
N MET A 9 -31.48 -2.15 30.08
CA MET A 9 -30.85 -0.83 30.02
C MET A 9 -31.11 -0.29 28.61
N SER A 10 -32.03 0.67 28.54
CA SER A 10 -32.53 1.25 27.29
C SER A 10 -32.87 2.73 27.43
N ASP A 11 -32.36 3.39 28.46
CA ASP A 11 -32.66 4.79 28.80
C ASP A 11 -31.42 5.70 28.66
N GLY A 12 -30.36 5.20 28.02
CA GLY A 12 -29.11 5.92 27.79
C GLY A 12 -28.26 6.12 29.05
N LYS A 13 -28.62 5.50 30.19
CA LYS A 13 -27.88 5.66 31.44
C LYS A 13 -26.67 4.73 31.53
N VAL A 14 -25.75 5.12 32.41
CA VAL A 14 -24.60 4.31 32.83
C VAL A 14 -24.95 3.55 34.10
N HIS A 15 -24.68 2.24 34.11
CA HIS A 15 -24.70 1.40 35.31
C HIS A 15 -23.29 0.87 35.58
N ILE A 16 -22.89 0.85 36.85
CA ILE A 16 -21.56 0.39 37.28
C ILE A 16 -21.74 -0.85 38.16
N VAL A 17 -21.00 -1.91 37.85
CA VAL A 17 -20.92 -3.15 38.64
C VAL A 17 -19.64 -3.10 39.45
N HIS A 18 -19.78 -2.92 40.76
CA HIS A 18 -18.65 -2.76 41.68
C HIS A 18 -18.10 -4.10 42.16
N ALA A 19 -16.99 -4.03 42.89
CA ALA A 19 -16.33 -5.20 43.49
C ALA A 19 -17.30 -6.07 44.32
N GLY A 20 -17.38 -7.36 44.00
CA GLY A 20 -18.24 -8.33 44.67
C GLY A 20 -19.69 -8.36 44.14
N GLU A 21 -20.06 -7.45 43.26
CA GLU A 21 -21.37 -7.46 42.61
C GLU A 21 -21.38 -8.39 41.39
N VAL A 22 -22.53 -9.04 41.20
CA VAL A 22 -22.81 -9.86 40.02
C VAL A 22 -24.11 -9.37 39.41
N ILE A 23 -24.07 -8.99 38.14
CA ILE A 23 -25.26 -8.73 37.34
C ILE A 23 -25.39 -9.80 36.26
N SER A 24 -26.62 -10.28 36.02
CA SER A 24 -26.87 -11.33 35.04
C SER A 24 -28.05 -10.99 34.13
N ALA A 25 -28.08 -11.58 32.94
CA ALA A 25 -29.18 -11.50 31.98
C ALA A 25 -29.58 -10.06 31.64
N THR A 26 -28.59 -9.20 31.46
CA THR A 26 -28.76 -7.79 31.10
C THR A 26 -28.97 -7.65 29.60
N GLN A 27 -29.94 -6.83 29.18
CA GLN A 27 -30.11 -6.41 27.79
C GLN A 27 -29.74 -4.93 27.69
N LEU A 28 -28.65 -4.62 26.98
CA LEU A 28 -28.21 -3.29 26.63
C LEU A 28 -28.64 -3.01 25.19
N THR A 29 -29.65 -2.15 25.01
CA THR A 29 -30.06 -1.64 23.68
C THR A 29 -29.69 -0.17 23.50
N ASP A 30 -29.53 0.53 24.62
CA ASP A 30 -29.09 1.92 24.74
C ASP A 30 -28.52 2.13 26.15
N GLY A 31 -27.46 2.91 26.30
CA GLY A 31 -26.74 3.10 27.58
C GLY A 31 -25.53 2.19 27.77
N GLU A 32 -24.88 2.33 28.93
CA GLU A 32 -23.56 1.76 29.21
C GLU A 32 -23.57 0.91 30.48
N LEU A 33 -22.92 -0.25 30.43
CA LEU A 33 -22.65 -1.10 31.58
C LEU A 33 -21.14 -1.16 31.79
N ILE A 34 -20.65 -0.61 32.90
CA ILE A 34 -19.24 -0.61 33.27
C ILE A 34 -19.02 -1.68 34.35
N VAL A 35 -18.15 -2.65 34.07
CA VAL A 35 -17.75 -3.68 35.03
C VAL A 35 -16.38 -3.34 35.59
N GLU A 36 -16.34 -2.87 36.83
CA GLU A 36 -15.10 -2.48 37.51
C GLU A 36 -14.35 -3.68 38.07
N ALA A 37 -13.14 -3.42 38.59
CA ALA A 37 -12.31 -4.42 39.24
C ALA A 37 -13.08 -5.23 40.30
N GLY A 38 -13.13 -6.55 40.16
CA GLY A 38 -13.84 -7.46 41.05
C GLY A 38 -15.36 -7.52 40.85
N GLY A 39 -15.93 -6.73 39.94
CA GLY A 39 -17.32 -6.83 39.49
C GLY A 39 -17.48 -7.90 38.41
N ARG A 40 -18.69 -8.44 38.26
CA ARG A 40 -18.97 -9.50 37.28
C ARG A 40 -20.29 -9.30 36.54
N ALA A 41 -20.24 -9.34 35.20
CA ALA A 41 -21.42 -9.37 34.33
C ALA A 41 -21.55 -10.74 33.63
N GLU A 42 -22.75 -11.31 33.63
CA GLU A 42 -23.02 -12.62 33.01
C GLU A 42 -24.19 -12.56 32.03
N ASN A 43 -24.03 -13.18 30.87
CA ASN A 43 -25.07 -13.32 29.85
C ASN A 43 -25.67 -11.96 29.43
N THR A 44 -24.83 -10.94 29.33
CA THR A 44 -25.22 -9.62 28.81
C THR A 44 -25.43 -9.71 27.30
N VAL A 45 -26.54 -9.18 26.80
CA VAL A 45 -26.80 -8.99 25.38
C VAL A 45 -26.65 -7.52 25.05
N VAL A 46 -25.80 -7.18 24.08
CA VAL A 46 -25.48 -5.80 23.69
C VAL A 46 -25.89 -5.59 22.23
N THR A 47 -26.74 -4.61 21.98
CA THR A 47 -27.28 -4.28 20.66
C THR A 47 -27.55 -2.78 20.55
N GLY A 48 -27.77 -2.26 19.34
CA GLY A 48 -28.05 -0.85 19.11
C GLY A 48 -26.93 0.04 19.65
N ALA A 49 -27.28 1.11 20.35
CA ALA A 49 -26.30 2.01 20.98
C ALA A 49 -25.78 1.48 22.34
N GLY A 50 -26.08 0.22 22.69
CA GLY A 50 -25.63 -0.39 23.93
C GLY A 50 -24.12 -0.57 23.98
N TRP A 51 -23.51 -0.27 25.13
CA TRP A 51 -22.08 -0.42 25.37
C TRP A 51 -21.79 -1.20 26.66
N LEU A 52 -21.21 -2.40 26.53
CA LEU A 52 -20.60 -3.09 27.68
C LEU A 52 -19.10 -2.77 27.73
N LYS A 53 -18.66 -2.13 28.82
CA LYS A 53 -17.26 -1.83 29.10
C LYS A 53 -16.77 -2.67 30.27
N VAL A 54 -15.72 -3.46 30.07
CA VAL A 54 -15.08 -4.25 31.12
C VAL A 54 -13.73 -3.63 31.44
N GLU A 55 -13.60 -3.10 32.65
CA GLU A 55 -12.38 -2.46 33.13
C GLU A 55 -11.39 -3.49 33.67
N ALA A 56 -10.14 -3.06 33.88
CA ALA A 56 -9.08 -3.90 34.43
C ALA A 56 -9.53 -4.63 35.72
N GLY A 57 -9.37 -5.95 35.76
CA GLY A 57 -9.81 -6.81 36.87
C GLY A 57 -11.33 -7.07 36.93
N GLY A 58 -12.13 -6.50 36.03
CA GLY A 58 -13.54 -6.83 35.82
C GLY A 58 -13.70 -8.11 35.00
N VAL A 59 -14.85 -8.78 35.16
CA VAL A 59 -15.14 -10.05 34.48
C VAL A 59 -16.47 -9.99 33.74
N ALA A 60 -16.46 -10.27 32.45
CA ALA A 60 -17.66 -10.58 31.66
C ALA A 60 -17.67 -12.04 31.23
N LYS A 61 -18.84 -12.69 31.25
CA LYS A 61 -18.99 -14.07 30.82
C LYS A 61 -20.27 -14.26 30.01
N GLY A 62 -20.18 -14.93 28.86
CA GLY A 62 -21.36 -15.23 28.05
C GLY A 62 -21.96 -14.00 27.35
N THR A 63 -21.16 -12.94 27.14
CA THR A 63 -21.64 -11.75 26.45
C THR A 63 -21.98 -12.08 25.00
N GLN A 64 -23.13 -11.59 24.54
CA GLN A 64 -23.57 -11.66 23.15
C GLN A 64 -23.68 -10.25 22.61
N TYR A 65 -23.03 -9.94 21.49
CA TYR A 65 -23.05 -8.59 20.92
C TYR A 65 -23.27 -8.65 19.41
N ALA A 66 -24.08 -7.73 18.89
CA ALA A 66 -24.58 -7.71 17.51
C ALA A 66 -25.19 -6.33 17.17
N ASN A 67 -25.52 -6.09 15.90
CA ASN A 67 -26.35 -4.95 15.46
C ASN A 67 -25.97 -3.61 16.13
N ASP A 68 -24.75 -3.13 15.90
CA ASP A 68 -24.17 -1.89 16.47
C ASP A 68 -23.78 -1.95 17.95
N GLY A 69 -24.12 -3.03 18.66
CA GLY A 69 -23.74 -3.22 20.05
C GLY A 69 -22.23 -3.31 20.24
N THR A 70 -21.70 -2.57 21.21
CA THR A 70 -20.26 -2.47 21.47
C THR A 70 -19.84 -3.22 22.74
N LEU A 71 -18.84 -4.09 22.62
CA LEU A 71 -18.09 -4.67 23.74
C LEU A 71 -16.68 -4.08 23.78
N SER A 72 -16.35 -3.36 24.84
CA SER A 72 -14.99 -2.87 25.11
C SER A 72 -14.36 -3.67 26.25
N VAL A 73 -13.25 -4.35 25.98
CA VAL A 73 -12.50 -5.14 26.98
C VAL A 73 -11.14 -4.49 27.19
N ASN A 74 -10.98 -3.80 28.31
CA ASN A 74 -9.75 -3.06 28.60
C ASN A 74 -8.62 -3.99 29.05
N ASP A 75 -7.40 -3.45 29.06
CA ASP A 75 -6.20 -4.16 29.50
C ASP A 75 -6.38 -4.77 30.89
N GLY A 76 -6.03 -6.04 31.06
CA GLY A 76 -6.20 -6.76 32.33
C GLY A 76 -7.64 -7.13 32.69
N ALA A 77 -8.62 -6.87 31.83
CA ALA A 77 -9.98 -7.38 31.96
C ALA A 77 -10.10 -8.81 31.41
N ILE A 78 -11.11 -9.55 31.88
CA ILE A 78 -11.40 -10.91 31.44
C ILE A 78 -12.80 -10.96 30.84
N ALA A 79 -12.92 -11.40 29.58
CA ALA A 79 -14.22 -11.59 28.93
C ALA A 79 -14.26 -12.94 28.20
N THR A 80 -15.08 -13.88 28.67
CA THR A 80 -15.04 -15.29 28.20
C THR A 80 -16.39 -15.78 27.73
N ASP A 81 -16.40 -16.85 26.94
CA ASP A 81 -17.59 -17.45 26.32
C ASP A 81 -18.39 -16.42 25.50
N ILE A 82 -17.69 -15.49 24.84
CA ILE A 82 -18.33 -14.44 24.05
C ILE A 82 -18.92 -15.01 22.77
N VAL A 83 -20.03 -14.44 22.32
CA VAL A 83 -20.59 -14.68 20.99
C VAL A 83 -20.76 -13.36 20.27
N GLN A 84 -19.99 -13.19 19.20
CA GLN A 84 -20.21 -12.14 18.20
C GLN A 84 -21.26 -12.61 17.20
N SER A 85 -22.18 -11.74 16.84
CA SER A 85 -23.01 -11.88 15.65
C SER A 85 -22.88 -10.61 14.80
N ASP A 86 -23.36 -10.68 13.57
CA ASP A 86 -23.20 -9.65 12.54
C ASP A 86 -23.42 -8.23 13.06
N GLY A 87 -22.50 -7.33 12.70
CA GLY A 87 -22.53 -5.93 13.09
C GLY A 87 -22.20 -5.67 14.56
N GLY A 88 -21.69 -6.65 15.30
CA GLY A 88 -21.18 -6.44 16.66
C GLY A 88 -19.78 -5.83 16.66
N ALA A 89 -19.54 -4.81 17.48
CA ALA A 89 -18.23 -4.16 17.60
C ALA A 89 -17.47 -4.64 18.84
N LEU A 90 -16.25 -5.15 18.65
CA LEU A 90 -15.33 -5.52 19.73
C LEU A 90 -14.09 -4.62 19.73
N SER A 91 -13.83 -3.96 20.86
CA SER A 91 -12.70 -3.06 21.05
C SER A 91 -11.81 -3.57 22.18
N LEU A 92 -10.54 -3.88 21.89
CA LEU A 92 -9.61 -4.44 22.87
C LEU A 92 -8.13 -4.24 22.48
N SER A 93 -7.25 -4.59 23.41
CA SER A 93 -5.83 -4.78 23.14
C SER A 93 -5.39 -6.21 23.45
N THR A 94 -4.17 -6.53 23.03
CA THR A 94 -3.47 -7.78 23.36
C THR A 94 -3.15 -7.98 24.86
N LEU A 95 -3.48 -7.02 25.74
CA LEU A 95 -3.40 -7.16 27.21
C LEU A 95 -4.71 -7.63 27.88
N ALA A 96 -5.80 -7.75 27.13
CA ALA A 96 -7.02 -8.38 27.62
C ALA A 96 -6.92 -9.91 27.60
N THR A 97 -7.74 -10.59 28.40
CA THR A 97 -7.97 -12.04 28.28
C THR A 97 -9.37 -12.29 27.75
N VAL A 98 -9.46 -12.74 26.50
CA VAL A 98 -10.71 -12.87 25.75
C VAL A 98 -10.80 -14.24 25.08
N ASN A 99 -11.97 -14.86 25.11
CA ASN A 99 -12.30 -15.96 24.19
C ASN A 99 -13.78 -15.95 23.81
N GLY A 100 -14.06 -16.52 22.64
CA GLY A 100 -15.41 -16.62 22.14
C GLY A 100 -15.45 -17.10 20.71
N ARG A 101 -16.60 -16.89 20.08
CA ARG A 101 -16.87 -17.28 18.69
C ARG A 101 -17.63 -16.23 17.91
N HIS A 102 -17.43 -16.23 16.61
CA HIS A 102 -18.17 -15.50 15.61
C HIS A 102 -18.54 -16.47 14.47
N PRO A 103 -19.31 -16.04 13.44
CA PRO A 103 -19.76 -16.93 12.37
C PRO A 103 -18.66 -17.72 11.64
N GLU A 104 -17.42 -17.22 11.60
CA GLU A 104 -16.32 -17.88 10.88
C GLU A 104 -15.41 -18.73 11.77
N GLY A 105 -15.58 -18.69 13.10
CA GLY A 105 -14.84 -19.56 14.00
C GLY A 105 -14.71 -19.07 15.44
N GLU A 106 -13.82 -19.74 16.17
CA GLU A 106 -13.43 -19.35 17.52
C GLU A 106 -12.30 -18.32 17.46
N PHE A 107 -12.26 -17.42 18.43
CA PHE A 107 -11.21 -16.41 18.58
C PHE A 107 -10.73 -16.32 20.03
N SER A 108 -9.52 -15.82 20.21
CA SER A 108 -8.94 -15.63 21.54
C SER A 108 -7.93 -14.49 21.58
N VAL A 109 -7.80 -13.86 22.75
CA VAL A 109 -6.68 -13.02 23.14
C VAL A 109 -6.19 -13.48 24.51
N ASP A 110 -4.95 -13.91 24.63
CA ASP A 110 -4.36 -14.26 25.93
C ASP A 110 -2.84 -14.07 25.90
N GLN A 111 -2.30 -13.57 27.01
CA GLN A 111 -0.86 -13.37 27.22
C GLN A 111 -0.12 -12.70 26.05
N GLY A 112 -0.71 -11.67 25.43
CA GLY A 112 -0.07 -10.97 24.30
C GLY A 112 -0.21 -11.65 22.94
N TYR A 113 -1.01 -12.70 22.82
CA TYR A 113 -1.32 -13.36 21.54
C TYR A 113 -2.81 -13.25 21.23
N ALA A 114 -3.15 -12.67 20.07
CA ALA A 114 -4.51 -12.58 19.54
C ALA A 114 -4.66 -13.48 18.31
N CYS A 115 -5.78 -14.20 18.18
CA CYS A 115 -6.00 -15.11 17.06
C CYS A 115 -7.47 -15.18 16.66
N GLY A 116 -7.74 -15.13 15.35
CA GLY A 116 -9.05 -15.44 14.79
C GLY A 116 -10.12 -14.37 14.98
N LEU A 117 -9.78 -13.15 15.38
CA LEU A 117 -10.78 -12.09 15.60
C LEU A 117 -11.37 -11.62 14.26
N LEU A 118 -12.69 -11.43 14.25
CA LEU A 118 -13.43 -10.68 13.23
C LEU A 118 -13.70 -9.27 13.77
N LEU A 119 -13.14 -8.26 13.12
CA LEU A 119 -13.31 -6.86 13.49
C LEU A 119 -14.17 -6.17 12.43
N GLU A 120 -15.34 -5.69 12.86
CA GLU A 120 -16.34 -5.04 12.02
C GLU A 120 -17.02 -3.92 12.81
N ASN A 121 -17.71 -3.02 12.11
CA ASN A 121 -18.60 -2.02 12.67
C ASN A 121 -17.97 -1.12 13.76
N GLY A 122 -16.71 -0.72 13.58
CA GLY A 122 -15.94 0.07 14.56
C GLY A 122 -15.14 -0.76 15.57
N GLY A 123 -15.24 -2.09 15.49
CA GLY A 123 -14.39 -3.02 16.23
C GLY A 123 -12.91 -2.79 15.90
N ASN A 124 -12.06 -2.86 16.92
CA ASN A 124 -10.63 -2.63 16.75
C ASN A 124 -9.78 -3.47 17.72
N LEU A 125 -8.61 -3.87 17.24
CA LEU A 125 -7.57 -4.53 18.04
C LEU A 125 -6.28 -3.72 18.01
N ARG A 126 -5.73 -3.45 19.20
CA ARG A 126 -4.36 -2.95 19.34
C ARG A 126 -3.37 -4.08 19.68
N VAL A 127 -2.46 -4.35 18.75
CA VAL A 127 -1.33 -5.27 18.94
C VAL A 127 -0.15 -4.47 19.49
N LEU A 128 0.18 -4.67 20.76
CA LEU A 128 1.24 -3.91 21.42
C LEU A 128 2.64 -4.39 21.03
N ALA A 129 3.65 -3.58 21.31
CA ALA A 129 5.04 -3.95 21.05
C ALA A 129 5.42 -5.26 21.74
N GLY A 130 6.03 -6.18 21.01
CA GLY A 130 6.40 -7.52 21.50
C GLY A 130 5.24 -8.53 21.54
N HIS A 131 4.02 -8.12 21.21
CA HIS A 131 2.84 -8.98 21.11
C HIS A 131 2.59 -9.41 19.66
N GLN A 132 1.73 -10.42 19.50
CA GLN A 132 1.42 -11.02 18.20
C GLN A 132 -0.10 -11.10 17.97
N ALA A 133 -0.51 -10.89 16.72
CA ALA A 133 -1.84 -11.24 16.23
C ALA A 133 -1.75 -12.17 15.01
N GLU A 134 -2.71 -13.07 14.84
CA GLU A 134 -2.74 -14.01 13.73
C GLU A 134 -4.17 -14.23 13.22
N LYS A 135 -4.35 -14.32 11.89
CA LYS A 135 -5.66 -14.61 11.25
C LYS A 135 -6.74 -13.64 11.73
N ILE A 136 -6.42 -12.36 11.73
CA ILE A 136 -7.38 -11.30 12.04
C ILE A 136 -8.07 -10.91 10.73
N ILE A 137 -9.39 -10.83 10.77
CA ILE A 137 -10.23 -10.46 9.62
C ILE A 137 -10.79 -9.08 9.90
N LEU A 138 -10.56 -8.14 8.98
CA LEU A 138 -10.99 -6.75 9.07
C LEU A 138 -12.06 -6.50 8.01
N ASP A 139 -13.30 -6.36 8.46
CA ASP A 139 -14.45 -6.05 7.62
C ASP A 139 -14.83 -4.57 7.76
N GLN A 140 -15.98 -4.19 7.21
CA GLN A 140 -16.47 -2.82 7.16
C GLN A 140 -16.35 -2.10 8.52
N GLY A 141 -15.48 -1.10 8.61
CA GLY A 141 -15.23 -0.30 9.81
C GLY A 141 -14.34 -0.98 10.86
N GLY A 142 -13.80 -2.16 10.58
CA GLY A 142 -12.86 -2.88 11.41
C GLY A 142 -11.44 -2.34 11.31
N GLY A 143 -10.74 -2.22 12.46
CA GLY A 143 -9.39 -1.66 12.52
C GLY A 143 -8.38 -2.55 13.24
N LEU A 144 -7.22 -2.77 12.62
CA LEU A 144 -6.07 -3.43 13.27
C LEU A 144 -4.89 -2.47 13.40
N LEU A 145 -4.52 -2.15 14.64
CA LEU A 145 -3.44 -1.22 14.97
C LEU A 145 -2.23 -2.00 15.47
N VAL A 146 -1.15 -2.05 14.68
CA VAL A 146 0.00 -2.92 14.92
C VAL A 146 1.24 -2.12 15.35
N ASN A 147 1.58 -2.22 16.64
CA ASN A 147 2.90 -1.88 17.20
C ASN A 147 3.79 -3.12 17.43
N GLY A 148 3.19 -4.32 17.47
CA GLY A 148 3.88 -5.62 17.55
C GLY A 148 4.00 -6.30 16.19
N THR A 149 3.59 -7.56 16.09
CA THR A 149 3.59 -8.31 14.83
C THR A 149 2.21 -8.86 14.50
N THR A 150 1.80 -8.79 13.23
CA THR A 150 0.60 -9.48 12.74
C THR A 150 0.96 -10.47 11.63
N PHE A 151 0.29 -11.62 11.63
CA PHE A 151 0.44 -12.68 10.64
C PHE A 151 -0.90 -13.00 9.98
N ALA A 152 -0.91 -13.12 8.65
CA ALA A 152 -2.09 -13.56 7.91
C ALA A 152 -3.35 -12.73 8.23
N ALA A 153 -3.18 -11.41 8.35
CA ALA A 153 -4.34 -10.52 8.41
C ALA A 153 -5.02 -10.49 7.04
N VAL A 154 -6.34 -10.59 7.04
CA VAL A 154 -7.20 -10.43 5.86
C VAL A 154 -7.95 -9.12 6.03
N VAL A 155 -7.84 -8.25 5.03
CA VAL A 155 -8.44 -6.91 5.05
C VAL A 155 -9.44 -6.82 3.91
N ASP A 156 -10.71 -6.91 4.25
CA ASP A 156 -11.86 -6.90 3.35
C ASP A 156 -12.47 -5.49 3.22
N ASP A 157 -13.63 -5.40 2.57
CA ASP A 157 -14.24 -4.12 2.17
C ASP A 157 -14.51 -3.20 3.37
N GLY A 158 -13.85 -2.04 3.39
CA GLY A 158 -13.95 -1.07 4.49
C GLY A 158 -13.14 -1.42 5.75
N GLY A 159 -12.35 -2.49 5.73
CA GLY A 159 -11.39 -2.82 6.77
C GLY A 159 -10.08 -2.04 6.63
N GLU A 160 -9.44 -1.73 7.77
CA GLU A 160 -8.20 -0.95 7.81
C GLU A 160 -7.11 -1.61 8.65
N LEU A 161 -5.98 -1.93 8.00
CA LEU A 161 -4.75 -2.35 8.65
C LEU A 161 -3.79 -1.16 8.78
N LEU A 162 -3.38 -0.84 10.02
CA LEU A 162 -2.38 0.17 10.32
C LEU A 162 -1.15 -0.45 10.98
N VAL A 163 0.01 -0.35 10.32
CA VAL A 163 1.29 -0.81 10.90
C VAL A 163 2.15 0.39 11.22
N TYR A 164 2.34 0.65 12.52
CA TYR A 164 3.11 1.78 13.02
C TYR A 164 4.62 1.52 12.97
N PRO A 165 5.46 2.56 13.10
CA PRO A 165 6.90 2.37 13.27
C PRO A 165 7.22 1.40 14.41
N GLY A 166 8.08 0.42 14.12
CA GLY A 166 8.42 -0.69 15.03
C GLY A 166 7.49 -1.91 14.93
N GLY A 167 6.32 -1.78 14.30
CA GLY A 167 5.43 -2.89 14.00
C GLY A 167 5.79 -3.63 12.70
N GLU A 168 5.31 -4.87 12.58
CA GLU A 168 5.53 -5.71 11.40
C GLU A 168 4.25 -6.47 10.98
N ALA A 169 3.95 -6.47 9.68
CA ALA A 169 2.90 -7.27 9.07
C ALA A 169 3.47 -8.33 8.12
N ILE A 170 3.00 -9.57 8.22
CA ILE A 170 3.56 -10.70 7.46
C ILE A 170 2.41 -11.49 6.82
N ASN A 171 2.56 -11.81 5.53
CA ASN A 171 1.61 -12.63 4.76
C ASN A 171 0.18 -12.07 4.76
N CYS A 172 0.02 -10.74 4.62
CA CYS A 172 -1.29 -10.11 4.65
C CYS A 172 -1.96 -10.13 3.27
N GLU A 173 -3.28 -10.27 3.26
CA GLU A 173 -4.13 -10.20 2.06
C GLU A 173 -5.03 -8.98 2.17
N ILE A 174 -4.95 -8.09 1.18
CA ILE A 174 -5.73 -6.85 1.11
C ILE A 174 -6.69 -6.96 -0.06
N ASN A 175 -7.93 -7.32 0.24
CA ASN A 175 -9.00 -7.58 -0.70
C ASN A 175 -9.68 -6.30 -1.17
N HIS A 176 -10.64 -6.45 -2.08
CA HIS A 176 -11.41 -5.35 -2.64
C HIS A 176 -11.98 -4.44 -1.56
N GLY A 177 -11.66 -3.14 -1.63
CA GLY A 177 -12.12 -2.14 -0.67
C GLY A 177 -11.34 -2.09 0.65
N GLY A 178 -10.48 -3.07 0.93
CA GLY A 178 -9.58 -3.07 2.07
C GLY A 178 -8.41 -2.10 1.91
N VAL A 179 -7.95 -1.54 3.03
CA VAL A 179 -6.87 -0.55 3.06
C VAL A 179 -5.76 -0.95 4.03
N PHE A 180 -4.52 -0.91 3.55
CA PHE A 180 -3.33 -1.08 4.36
C PHE A 180 -2.48 0.20 4.37
N MET A 181 -2.33 0.83 5.55
CA MET A 181 -1.39 1.93 5.76
C MET A 181 -0.14 1.44 6.50
N LEU A 182 1.03 1.64 5.89
CA LEU A 182 2.29 1.11 6.39
C LEU A 182 3.28 2.23 6.74
N ALA A 183 3.67 2.31 8.01
CA ALA A 183 4.80 3.11 8.50
C ALA A 183 5.89 2.27 9.20
N GLY A 184 5.61 1.00 9.50
CA GLY A 184 6.57 0.02 10.02
C GLY A 184 7.15 -0.86 8.91
N ARG A 185 7.12 -2.18 9.11
CA ARG A 185 7.59 -3.18 8.14
C ARG A 185 6.47 -4.06 7.62
N ALA A 186 6.54 -4.48 6.36
CA ALA A 186 5.65 -5.49 5.80
C ALA A 186 6.42 -6.52 4.96
N SER A 187 5.95 -7.76 4.91
CA SER A 187 6.47 -8.76 3.98
C SER A 187 5.40 -9.70 3.45
N ASN A 188 5.57 -10.08 2.18
CA ASN A 188 4.68 -11.01 1.47
C ASN A 188 3.22 -10.53 1.46
N THR A 189 3.00 -9.27 1.11
CA THR A 189 1.66 -8.68 1.01
C THR A 189 1.05 -8.97 -0.35
N SER A 190 -0.17 -9.49 -0.39
CA SER A 190 -0.96 -9.66 -1.61
C SER A 190 -2.08 -8.63 -1.66
N LEU A 191 -2.11 -7.80 -2.71
CA LEU A 191 -3.20 -6.86 -2.94
C LEU A 191 -4.12 -7.41 -4.04
N THR A 192 -5.34 -7.80 -3.68
CA THR A 192 -6.35 -8.48 -4.50
C THR A 192 -7.53 -7.53 -4.72
N SER A 193 -7.29 -6.48 -5.50
CA SER A 193 -8.20 -5.32 -5.68
C SER A 193 -8.30 -4.36 -4.48
N GLY A 194 -7.51 -4.56 -3.42
CA GLY A 194 -7.37 -3.61 -2.32
C GLY A 194 -6.34 -2.51 -2.57
N ALA A 195 -6.13 -1.67 -1.54
CA ALA A 195 -5.17 -0.58 -1.58
C ALA A 195 -4.12 -0.67 -0.48
N MET A 196 -2.87 -0.34 -0.82
CA MET A 196 -1.80 -0.19 0.16
C MET A 196 -1.08 1.15 -0.03
N ASN A 197 -0.89 1.89 1.05
CA ASN A 197 -0.12 3.13 1.09
C ASN A 197 1.08 2.94 2.02
N ASN A 198 2.29 2.91 1.46
CA ASN A 198 3.54 2.91 2.22
C ASN A 198 3.93 4.36 2.56
N LEU A 199 3.68 4.74 3.80
CA LEU A 199 3.79 6.08 4.39
C LEU A 199 5.17 6.32 5.03
N GLY A 200 6.23 5.79 4.41
CA GLY A 200 7.60 5.92 4.93
C GLY A 200 8.15 4.68 5.62
N GLY A 201 7.42 3.56 5.56
CA GLY A 201 7.86 2.24 6.04
C GLY A 201 8.65 1.45 4.99
N GLU A 202 8.88 0.17 5.29
CA GLU A 202 9.63 -0.76 4.43
C GLU A 202 8.80 -2.02 4.14
N ASP A 203 8.47 -2.26 2.87
CA ASP A 203 7.85 -3.51 2.45
C ASP A 203 8.75 -4.33 1.51
N GLN A 204 8.55 -5.65 1.54
CA GLN A 204 9.20 -6.59 0.63
C GLN A 204 8.24 -7.66 0.12
N ASN A 205 8.45 -8.11 -1.12
CA ASN A 205 7.62 -9.12 -1.79
C ASN A 205 6.14 -8.74 -1.87
N THR A 206 5.86 -7.47 -2.17
CA THR A 206 4.49 -7.00 -2.38
C THR A 206 4.02 -7.40 -3.78
N ASN A 207 2.84 -8.01 -3.88
CA ASN A 207 2.22 -8.43 -5.14
C ASN A 207 0.95 -7.62 -5.40
N VAL A 208 0.90 -6.92 -6.54
CA VAL A 208 -0.17 -6.00 -6.91
C VAL A 208 -0.98 -6.63 -8.04
N GLU A 209 -2.16 -7.16 -7.73
CA GLU A 209 -3.03 -7.85 -8.68
C GLU A 209 -4.02 -6.91 -9.37
N ASN A 210 -4.86 -7.48 -10.25
CA ASN A 210 -5.87 -6.75 -10.99
C ASN A 210 -6.77 -5.89 -10.08
N GLY A 211 -6.90 -4.61 -10.43
CA GLY A 211 -7.71 -3.64 -9.67
C GLY A 211 -7.06 -3.13 -8.40
N ALA A 212 -5.92 -3.70 -7.98
CA ALA A 212 -5.22 -3.25 -6.78
C ALA A 212 -4.39 -1.99 -7.06
N VAL A 213 -4.25 -1.18 -6.00
CA VAL A 213 -3.43 0.03 -6.04
C VAL A 213 -2.41 0.03 -4.91
N TYR A 214 -1.13 0.10 -5.27
CA TYR A 214 -0.04 0.32 -4.32
C TYR A 214 0.53 1.73 -4.48
N ARG A 215 0.67 2.47 -3.38
CA ARG A 215 1.29 3.79 -3.34
C ARG A 215 2.52 3.80 -2.46
N LEU A 216 3.63 4.31 -2.98
CA LEU A 216 4.85 4.55 -2.21
C LEU A 216 5.04 6.04 -1.97
N GLY A 217 5.26 6.38 -0.70
CA GLY A 217 5.72 7.69 -0.28
C GLY A 217 4.62 8.75 -0.25
N THR A 218 3.35 8.38 -0.12
CA THR A 218 2.25 9.34 0.06
C THR A 218 1.01 8.71 0.69
N ASP A 219 0.25 9.53 1.41
CA ASP A 219 -1.16 9.29 1.82
C ASP A 219 -2.16 10.08 0.96
N GLY A 220 -1.69 10.76 -0.09
CA GLY A 220 -2.46 11.69 -0.91
C GLY A 220 -2.48 13.13 -0.39
N LEU A 221 -1.95 13.40 0.80
CA LEU A 221 -1.86 14.73 1.41
C LEU A 221 -0.41 15.23 1.52
N GLN A 222 0.53 14.34 1.85
CA GLN A 222 1.95 14.66 2.00
C GLN A 222 2.86 13.59 1.40
N LEU A 223 4.17 13.87 1.35
CA LEU A 223 5.19 12.96 0.83
C LEU A 223 6.01 12.34 1.97
N TYR A 224 6.36 11.06 1.81
CA TYR A 224 7.17 10.30 2.74
C TYR A 224 8.39 9.71 2.02
N SER A 225 9.49 10.47 2.02
CA SER A 225 10.71 10.11 1.29
C SER A 225 11.50 8.95 1.89
N SER A 226 11.22 8.56 3.14
CA SER A 226 11.85 7.41 3.78
C SER A 226 11.31 6.06 3.31
N GLY A 227 10.20 6.07 2.54
CA GLY A 227 9.52 4.85 2.12
C GLY A 227 10.41 3.98 1.24
N LYS A 228 10.37 2.67 1.48
CA LYS A 228 11.11 1.67 0.70
C LYS A 228 10.21 0.49 0.35
N THR A 229 10.33 0.05 -0.89
CA THR A 229 9.71 -1.20 -1.33
C THR A 229 10.74 -2.03 -2.08
N LYS A 230 10.72 -3.34 -1.83
CA LYS A 230 11.64 -4.29 -2.41
C LYS A 230 10.93 -5.48 -3.03
N ASP A 231 11.45 -5.94 -4.18
CA ASP A 231 10.97 -7.15 -4.87
C ASP A 231 9.47 -7.07 -5.21
N LEU A 232 9.06 -5.93 -5.76
CA LEU A 232 7.68 -5.63 -6.12
C LEU A 232 7.25 -6.41 -7.38
N THR A 233 6.10 -7.09 -7.33
CA THR A 233 5.49 -7.71 -8.51
C THR A 233 4.19 -7.00 -8.87
N VAL A 234 4.02 -6.61 -10.13
CA VAL A 234 2.85 -5.87 -10.61
C VAL A 234 2.22 -6.63 -11.76
N ASN A 235 1.14 -7.35 -11.49
CA ASN A 235 0.48 -8.20 -12.47
C ASN A 235 -0.55 -7.43 -13.31
N ALA A 236 -1.15 -8.13 -14.27
CA ALA A 236 -2.10 -7.56 -15.21
C ALA A 236 -3.25 -6.83 -14.49
N GLY A 237 -3.45 -5.57 -14.84
CA GLY A 237 -4.46 -4.70 -14.22
C GLY A 237 -4.09 -4.13 -12.85
N GLY A 238 -2.94 -4.51 -12.27
CA GLY A 238 -2.38 -3.90 -11.07
C GLY A 238 -1.73 -2.55 -11.37
N ARG A 239 -1.84 -1.62 -10.42
CA ARG A 239 -1.36 -0.24 -10.56
C ARG A 239 -0.49 0.18 -9.38
N VAL A 240 0.70 0.69 -9.68
CA VAL A 240 1.63 1.25 -8.69
C VAL A 240 1.83 2.74 -8.95
N GLU A 241 1.81 3.52 -7.88
CA GLU A 241 2.10 4.96 -7.86
C GLU A 241 3.27 5.23 -6.91
N ILE A 242 4.36 5.77 -7.41
CA ILE A 242 5.52 6.12 -6.57
C ILE A 242 5.65 7.64 -6.58
N HIS A 243 5.50 8.24 -5.41
CA HIS A 243 5.55 9.70 -5.24
C HIS A 243 6.84 10.17 -4.57
N ALA A 244 7.41 9.36 -3.67
CA ALA A 244 8.69 9.60 -3.01
C ALA A 244 9.27 8.26 -2.50
N GLY A 245 10.57 8.22 -2.22
CA GLY A 245 11.23 7.04 -1.65
C GLY A 245 11.90 6.13 -2.68
N THR A 246 12.20 4.90 -2.27
CA THR A 246 13.03 3.96 -3.03
C THR A 246 12.25 2.72 -3.46
N LEU A 247 12.32 2.38 -4.75
CA LEU A 247 11.94 1.07 -5.28
C LEU A 247 13.22 0.29 -5.65
N GLU A 248 13.45 -0.84 -4.97
CA GLU A 248 14.53 -1.79 -5.25
C GLU A 248 13.96 -3.09 -5.82
N ASN A 249 14.28 -3.38 -7.08
CA ASN A 249 13.78 -4.54 -7.83
C ASN A 249 12.26 -4.54 -8.08
N ALA A 250 11.87 -4.72 -9.35
CA ALA A 250 10.47 -4.90 -9.73
C ALA A 250 10.29 -5.81 -10.94
N ALA A 251 9.20 -6.57 -10.94
CA ALA A 251 8.72 -7.32 -12.08
C ALA A 251 7.32 -6.87 -12.47
N ILE A 252 7.22 -6.15 -13.60
CA ILE A 252 5.97 -5.63 -14.13
C ILE A 252 5.49 -6.59 -15.23
N LYS A 253 4.35 -7.25 -15.01
CA LYS A 253 3.82 -8.38 -15.79
C LYS A 253 2.37 -8.11 -16.23
N GLY A 254 2.19 -7.28 -17.26
CA GLY A 254 0.89 -6.74 -17.69
C GLY A 254 0.35 -5.57 -16.85
N GLY A 255 1.02 -5.20 -15.75
CA GLY A 255 0.63 -4.09 -14.89
C GLY A 255 1.21 -2.74 -15.29
N THR A 256 0.86 -1.69 -14.54
CA THR A 256 1.37 -0.32 -14.75
C THR A 256 2.06 0.21 -13.49
N VAL A 257 3.27 0.74 -13.66
CA VAL A 257 4.01 1.48 -12.63
C VAL A 257 4.18 2.93 -13.09
N ILE A 258 3.77 3.87 -12.25
CA ILE A 258 3.92 5.30 -12.50
C ILE A 258 4.79 5.90 -11.41
N VAL A 259 5.95 6.41 -11.80
CA VAL A 259 6.83 7.22 -10.94
C VAL A 259 6.48 8.68 -11.19
N MET A 260 5.83 9.30 -10.21
CA MET A 260 5.54 10.72 -10.19
C MET A 260 6.76 11.47 -9.70
N SER A 261 7.19 12.48 -10.46
CA SER A 261 8.24 13.38 -10.01
C SER A 261 7.63 14.53 -9.23
N PRO A 262 8.19 14.93 -8.08
CA PRO A 262 7.69 16.07 -7.31
C PRO A 262 7.71 17.40 -8.09
N THR A 263 8.51 17.50 -9.17
CA THR A 263 8.49 18.69 -10.04
C THR A 263 7.18 18.88 -10.82
N SER A 264 6.27 17.90 -10.79
CA SER A 264 4.92 17.98 -11.36
C SER A 264 3.81 18.05 -10.30
N ALA A 265 4.14 18.09 -9.01
CA ALA A 265 3.12 18.22 -7.98
C ALA A 265 2.54 19.64 -8.01
N ASP A 266 1.22 19.69 -8.11
CA ASP A 266 0.32 20.85 -8.05
C ASP A 266 0.87 22.02 -7.20
N ASP A 267 0.61 23.27 -7.58
CA ASP A 267 0.99 24.48 -6.81
C ASP A 267 0.41 24.48 -5.36
N LYS A 268 -0.50 23.55 -5.06
CA LYS A 268 -1.08 23.29 -3.74
C LYS A 268 -0.26 22.33 -2.87
N PHE A 269 0.73 21.64 -3.42
CA PHE A 269 1.60 20.76 -2.68
C PHE A 269 2.72 21.60 -2.06
N VAL A 270 2.77 21.68 -0.72
CA VAL A 270 3.86 22.37 -0.03
C VAL A 270 5.12 21.53 -0.19
N VAL A 271 5.91 21.85 -1.20
CA VAL A 271 7.25 21.29 -1.42
C VAL A 271 8.20 22.06 -0.50
N GLU A 272 8.57 21.47 0.63
CA GLU A 272 9.76 21.94 1.37
C GLU A 272 11.00 21.73 0.49
N GLU A 273 11.97 22.64 0.57
CA GLU A 273 13.07 22.84 -0.40
C GLU A 273 13.98 21.62 -0.68
N ASP A 274 13.78 20.49 -0.01
CA ASP A 274 14.45 19.20 -0.21
C ASP A 274 13.46 18.10 -0.65
N CYS A 275 12.77 18.28 -1.78
CA CYS A 275 11.95 17.22 -2.37
C CYS A 275 12.86 16.04 -2.77
N ALA A 276 12.96 15.03 -1.90
CA ALA A 276 13.77 13.86 -2.14
C ALA A 276 13.29 13.15 -3.43
N PRO A 277 14.20 12.86 -4.37
CA PRO A 277 13.82 12.23 -5.62
C PRO A 277 13.28 10.81 -5.35
N VAL A 278 12.38 10.34 -6.21
CA VAL A 278 12.12 8.91 -6.31
C VAL A 278 13.40 8.23 -6.79
N GLU A 279 13.87 7.24 -6.07
CA GLU A 279 15.03 6.44 -6.44
C GLU A 279 14.57 5.07 -6.96
N LEU A 280 15.02 4.72 -8.16
CA LEU A 280 14.85 3.39 -8.74
C LEU A 280 16.21 2.71 -8.79
N MET A 281 16.31 1.54 -8.14
CA MET A 281 17.54 0.78 -8.06
C MET A 281 17.31 -0.72 -8.24
N GLY A 282 18.40 -1.45 -8.46
CA GLY A 282 18.32 -2.90 -8.69
C GLY A 282 17.71 -3.23 -10.06
N SER A 283 17.15 -4.43 -10.19
CA SER A 283 16.64 -4.95 -11.47
C SER A 283 15.16 -4.67 -11.66
N VAL A 284 14.81 -3.92 -12.70
CA VAL A 284 13.41 -3.65 -13.07
C VAL A 284 13.13 -4.28 -14.42
N THR A 285 12.13 -5.17 -14.48
CA THR A 285 11.71 -5.83 -15.72
C THR A 285 10.33 -5.35 -16.14
N VAL A 286 10.20 -4.97 -17.41
CA VAL A 286 8.95 -4.50 -18.04
C VAL A 286 8.57 -5.51 -19.11
N GLN A 287 7.54 -6.32 -18.87
CA GLN A 287 7.15 -7.43 -19.72
C GLN A 287 6.01 -7.07 -20.69
N GLU A 288 5.54 -8.04 -21.46
CA GLU A 288 4.43 -7.87 -22.39
C GLU A 288 3.20 -7.26 -21.72
N GLY A 289 2.62 -6.23 -22.35
CA GLY A 289 1.44 -5.52 -21.84
C GLY A 289 1.73 -4.58 -20.66
N SER A 290 2.99 -4.50 -20.19
CA SER A 290 3.38 -3.62 -19.10
C SER A 290 3.76 -2.22 -19.53
N SER A 291 3.51 -1.26 -18.65
CA SER A 291 4.00 0.11 -18.77
C SER A 291 4.75 0.54 -17.51
N LEU A 292 5.98 1.04 -17.68
CA LEU A 292 6.72 1.77 -16.66
C LEU A 292 6.82 3.23 -17.11
N ILE A 293 6.17 4.13 -16.40
CA ILE A 293 6.11 5.56 -16.72
C ILE A 293 6.91 6.33 -15.67
N ILE A 294 7.89 7.10 -16.10
CA ILE A 294 8.82 7.79 -15.22
C ILE A 294 8.80 9.28 -15.52
N GLY A 295 8.25 10.05 -14.59
CA GLY A 295 8.29 11.50 -14.64
C GLY A 295 9.70 12.05 -14.45
N TYR A 296 9.97 13.19 -15.06
CA TYR A 296 11.30 13.81 -15.04
C TYR A 296 11.77 14.18 -13.65
N GLY A 297 12.92 13.68 -13.21
CA GLY A 297 13.52 14.02 -11.91
C GLY A 297 13.73 12.83 -10.97
N ALA A 298 13.16 11.68 -11.28
CA ALA A 298 13.52 10.43 -10.60
C ALA A 298 15.01 10.06 -10.88
N ASP A 299 15.69 9.50 -9.88
CA ASP A 299 17.05 8.98 -10.03
C ASP A 299 17.03 7.48 -10.33
N LEU A 300 17.50 7.13 -11.53
CA LEU A 300 17.55 5.75 -12.02
C LEU A 300 19.01 5.27 -12.18
N GLN A 301 20.01 6.02 -11.73
CA GLN A 301 21.43 5.72 -12.04
C GLN A 301 21.93 4.39 -11.46
N GLN A 302 21.23 3.86 -10.45
CA GLN A 302 21.51 2.57 -9.83
C GLN A 302 20.59 1.43 -10.32
N SER A 303 19.73 1.70 -11.30
CA SER A 303 18.83 0.70 -11.88
C SER A 303 19.46 -0.06 -13.05
N ILE A 304 18.97 -1.29 -13.25
CA ILE A 304 19.10 -2.06 -14.47
C ILE A 304 17.67 -2.30 -14.97
N VAL A 305 17.24 -1.51 -15.96
CA VAL A 305 15.91 -1.63 -16.54
C VAL A 305 15.98 -2.54 -17.77
N THR A 306 15.18 -3.60 -17.79
CA THR A 306 15.05 -4.52 -18.93
C THR A 306 13.64 -4.41 -19.50
N VAL A 307 13.53 -4.00 -20.76
CA VAL A 307 12.27 -3.85 -21.47
C VAL A 307 12.15 -4.97 -22.49
N GLN A 308 11.22 -5.89 -22.23
CA GLN A 308 10.98 -7.06 -23.07
C GLN A 308 9.94 -6.78 -24.16
N GLN A 309 9.77 -7.73 -25.08
CA GLN A 309 8.80 -7.66 -26.16
C GLN A 309 7.41 -7.31 -25.63
N GLY A 310 6.78 -6.29 -26.24
CA GLY A 310 5.46 -5.80 -25.83
C GLY A 310 5.45 -4.97 -24.54
N GLY A 311 6.58 -4.84 -23.85
CA GLY A 311 6.77 -3.94 -22.71
C GLY A 311 7.15 -2.53 -23.14
N VAL A 312 6.71 -1.54 -22.37
CA VAL A 312 6.90 -0.12 -22.67
C VAL A 312 7.49 0.61 -21.48
N LEU A 313 8.67 1.22 -21.66
CA LEU A 313 9.22 2.23 -20.76
C LEU A 313 8.91 3.62 -21.33
N ILE A 314 8.41 4.53 -20.51
CA ILE A 314 8.19 5.93 -20.85
C ILE A 314 9.02 6.79 -19.90
N LEU A 315 9.90 7.63 -20.46
CA LEU A 315 10.61 8.67 -19.76
C LEU A 315 9.98 10.01 -20.18
N ASP A 316 9.22 10.61 -19.26
CA ASP A 316 8.39 11.77 -19.53
C ASP A 316 9.05 13.06 -19.02
N GLY A 317 9.53 13.86 -19.97
CA GLY A 317 10.10 15.20 -19.78
C GLY A 317 9.20 16.32 -20.26
N SER A 318 7.90 16.07 -20.46
CA SER A 318 6.95 17.05 -20.97
C SER A 318 6.80 18.29 -20.08
N THR A 319 7.00 18.13 -18.77
CA THR A 319 6.93 19.20 -17.75
C THR A 319 8.18 20.08 -17.69
N VAL A 320 9.29 19.67 -18.33
CA VAL A 320 10.55 20.41 -18.30
C VAL A 320 10.41 21.71 -19.09
N LYS A 321 10.71 22.84 -18.43
CA LYS A 321 10.79 24.15 -19.08
C LYS A 321 12.18 24.35 -19.70
N GLY A 322 12.21 24.71 -20.98
CA GLY A 322 13.44 25.07 -21.70
C GLY A 322 13.77 24.12 -22.85
N ASP A 323 14.90 24.41 -23.50
CA ASP A 323 15.26 23.76 -24.77
C ASP A 323 15.95 22.39 -24.61
N ASN A 324 16.38 22.05 -23.40
CA ASN A 324 17.17 20.85 -23.13
C ASN A 324 16.47 19.92 -22.13
N VAL A 325 16.32 18.65 -22.48
CA VAL A 325 15.84 17.58 -21.58
C VAL A 325 16.91 16.50 -21.51
N THR A 326 17.30 16.07 -20.31
CA THR A 326 18.25 14.97 -20.12
C THR A 326 17.66 13.90 -19.22
N PHE A 327 17.40 12.73 -19.78
CA PHE A 327 17.04 11.53 -19.05
C PHE A 327 18.30 10.79 -18.63
N ARG A 328 18.31 10.27 -17.39
CA ARG A 328 19.44 9.52 -16.83
C ARG A 328 18.93 8.16 -16.37
N VAL A 329 19.55 7.11 -16.86
CA VAL A 329 19.25 5.71 -16.49
C VAL A 329 20.57 5.01 -16.19
N GLY A 330 20.58 4.03 -15.28
CA GLY A 330 21.75 3.20 -15.01
C GLY A 330 22.10 2.33 -16.21
N GLU A 331 21.56 1.11 -16.26
CA GLU A 331 21.62 0.25 -17.43
C GLU A 331 20.23 0.09 -18.07
N LEU A 332 20.19 0.07 -19.40
CA LEU A 332 18.98 -0.17 -20.19
C LEU A 332 19.19 -1.35 -21.14
N ASN A 333 18.43 -2.42 -20.94
CA ASN A 333 18.46 -3.63 -21.75
C ASN A 333 17.17 -3.71 -22.56
N LEU A 334 17.30 -3.83 -23.87
CA LEU A 334 16.17 -4.01 -24.77
C LEU A 334 16.15 -5.46 -25.28
N ASP A 335 15.03 -6.13 -25.09
CA ASP A 335 14.73 -7.47 -25.60
C ASP A 335 13.44 -7.42 -26.42
N ASP A 336 13.51 -6.73 -27.56
CA ASP A 336 12.40 -6.37 -28.45
C ASP A 336 11.33 -5.43 -27.83
N GLY A 337 11.67 -4.78 -26.71
CA GLY A 337 10.85 -3.77 -26.04
C GLY A 337 10.97 -2.35 -26.63
N THR A 338 10.09 -1.46 -26.15
CA THR A 338 10.03 -0.05 -26.61
C THR A 338 10.30 0.94 -25.48
N VAL A 339 11.12 1.96 -25.75
CA VAL A 339 11.37 3.08 -24.86
C VAL A 339 10.87 4.37 -25.50
N TRP A 340 9.97 5.08 -24.83
CA TRP A 340 9.52 6.40 -25.24
C TRP A 340 10.25 7.48 -24.44
N LEU A 341 10.81 8.44 -25.16
CA LEU A 341 11.24 9.73 -24.63
C LEU A 341 10.18 10.73 -25.01
N ILE A 342 9.49 11.32 -24.03
CA ILE A 342 8.43 12.30 -24.29
C ILE A 342 8.92 13.68 -23.87
N THR A 343 8.85 14.65 -24.78
CA THR A 343 9.18 16.05 -24.49
C THR A 343 8.14 17.00 -25.10
N SER A 344 8.04 18.20 -24.55
CA SER A 344 7.19 19.26 -25.10
C SER A 344 7.94 20.02 -26.20
N ALA A 345 8.36 21.26 -25.96
CA ALA A 345 9.02 22.12 -26.94
C ALA A 345 10.56 21.95 -26.98
N ALA A 346 11.12 21.01 -26.21
CA ALA A 346 12.56 20.84 -26.10
C ALA A 346 13.19 20.47 -27.44
N THR A 347 14.22 21.24 -27.84
CA THR A 347 14.93 21.06 -29.11
C THR A 347 16.20 20.23 -28.98
N ARG A 348 16.56 19.82 -27.76
CA ARG A 348 17.73 18.98 -27.47
C ARG A 348 17.37 17.96 -26.39
N VAL A 349 17.28 16.70 -26.78
CA VAL A 349 16.95 15.57 -25.91
C VAL A 349 18.17 14.68 -25.75
N GLN A 350 18.57 14.41 -24.52
CA GLN A 350 19.66 13.49 -24.21
C GLN A 350 19.17 12.31 -23.40
N LEU A 351 19.55 11.11 -23.83
CA LEU A 351 19.47 9.89 -23.03
C LEU A 351 20.88 9.55 -22.55
N LYS A 352 21.14 9.71 -21.27
CA LYS A 352 22.40 9.34 -20.62
C LYS A 352 22.21 8.00 -19.90
N VAL A 353 23.01 7.03 -20.31
CA VAL A 353 23.05 5.69 -19.72
C VAL A 353 24.47 5.35 -19.31
N LYS A 354 24.65 4.41 -18.37
CA LYS A 354 25.92 3.68 -18.26
C LYS A 354 26.06 2.74 -19.45
N ARG A 355 25.00 1.96 -19.71
CA ARG A 355 24.92 1.00 -20.82
C ARG A 355 23.53 0.97 -21.45
N LEU A 356 23.48 0.90 -22.77
CA LEU A 356 22.29 0.58 -23.55
C LEU A 356 22.62 -0.59 -24.49
N ARG A 357 21.93 -1.73 -24.32
CA ARG A 357 22.23 -2.96 -25.08
C ARG A 357 21.00 -3.71 -25.54
N GLY A 358 21.18 -4.52 -26.59
CA GLY A 358 20.20 -5.51 -27.03
C GLY A 358 19.50 -5.12 -28.34
N LYS A 359 18.22 -5.45 -28.45
CA LYS A 359 17.40 -5.20 -29.65
C LYS A 359 16.09 -4.54 -29.24
N GLY A 360 15.66 -3.51 -29.95
CA GLY A 360 14.40 -2.83 -29.64
C GLY A 360 14.30 -1.45 -30.28
N THR A 361 13.37 -0.65 -29.79
CA THR A 361 13.07 0.68 -30.36
C THR A 361 13.13 1.77 -29.29
N VAL A 362 13.77 2.88 -29.63
CA VAL A 362 13.71 4.14 -28.87
C VAL A 362 12.92 5.16 -29.68
N CYS A 363 11.76 5.57 -29.18
CA CYS A 363 10.89 6.55 -29.82
C CYS A 363 11.02 7.91 -29.12
N LEU A 364 11.28 8.98 -29.86
CA LEU A 364 11.11 10.34 -29.37
C LEU A 364 9.75 10.88 -29.83
N GLN A 365 8.90 11.24 -28.87
CA GLN A 365 7.68 12.02 -29.11
C GLN A 365 7.93 13.47 -28.70
N THR A 366 7.77 14.42 -29.62
CA THR A 366 8.03 15.84 -29.37
C THR A 366 7.00 16.78 -29.99
N SER A 367 6.85 17.96 -29.42
CA SER A 367 6.06 19.09 -29.96
C SER A 367 6.94 20.26 -30.42
N ALA A 368 8.26 20.06 -30.55
CA ALA A 368 9.19 21.09 -31.03
C ALA A 368 8.83 21.56 -32.46
N LYS A 369 8.97 22.87 -32.72
CA LYS A 369 8.62 23.47 -34.02
C LYS A 369 9.63 23.15 -35.14
N GLU A 370 10.89 23.00 -34.76
CA GLU A 370 11.97 22.55 -35.64
C GLU A 370 12.41 21.19 -35.15
N ILE A 371 12.60 20.23 -36.06
CA ILE A 371 12.91 18.84 -35.72
C ILE A 371 13.98 18.34 -36.68
N SER A 372 15.04 17.75 -36.14
CA SER A 372 16.16 17.16 -36.89
C SER A 372 16.66 15.91 -36.17
N PRO A 373 17.27 14.94 -36.88
CA PRO A 373 17.91 13.80 -36.23
C PRO A 373 18.96 14.22 -35.17
N ALA A 374 19.60 15.38 -35.31
CA ALA A 374 20.56 15.88 -34.30
C ALA A 374 19.93 16.20 -32.93
N PHE A 375 18.60 16.10 -32.79
CA PHE A 375 17.86 16.42 -31.57
C PHE A 375 18.03 15.38 -30.48
N ILE A 376 18.37 14.12 -30.82
CA ILE A 376 18.56 13.05 -29.85
C ILE A 376 20.05 12.73 -29.73
N GLY A 377 20.59 12.86 -28.53
CA GLY A 377 21.93 12.38 -28.18
C GLY A 377 21.85 11.22 -27.20
N VAL A 378 22.49 10.09 -27.53
CA VAL A 378 22.69 8.98 -26.59
C VAL A 378 24.12 8.99 -26.11
N LYS A 379 24.32 8.99 -24.78
CA LYS A 379 25.67 8.92 -24.16
C LYS A 379 25.75 7.72 -23.24
N GLY A 380 26.81 6.94 -23.38
CA GLY A 380 27.07 5.70 -22.63
C GLY A 380 27.60 4.59 -23.54
N GLU A 381 27.85 3.41 -22.99
CA GLU A 381 28.23 2.25 -23.80
C GLU A 381 26.99 1.72 -24.55
N VAL A 382 27.00 1.80 -25.89
CA VAL A 382 25.88 1.36 -26.74
C VAL A 382 26.27 0.11 -27.54
N SER A 383 25.40 -0.90 -27.57
CA SER A 383 25.61 -2.11 -28.38
C SER A 383 24.30 -2.77 -28.82
N GLY A 384 24.33 -3.53 -29.92
CA GLY A 384 23.16 -4.26 -30.43
C GLY A 384 22.43 -3.54 -31.56
N ASN A 385 21.18 -3.93 -31.82
CA ASN A 385 20.38 -3.45 -32.94
C ASN A 385 19.20 -2.60 -32.44
N ILE A 386 19.43 -1.30 -32.31
CA ILE A 386 18.49 -0.36 -31.70
C ILE A 386 17.99 0.61 -32.76
N HIS A 387 16.69 0.55 -33.04
CA HIS A 387 16.01 1.45 -33.95
C HIS A 387 15.60 2.72 -33.21
N VAL A 388 15.58 3.82 -33.95
CA VAL A 388 15.16 5.13 -33.45
C VAL A 388 14.11 5.72 -34.36
N GLU A 389 12.98 6.09 -33.75
CA GLU A 389 11.86 6.74 -34.41
C GLU A 389 11.64 8.12 -33.79
N ILE A 390 11.33 9.11 -34.62
CA ILE A 390 10.98 10.47 -34.17
C ILE A 390 9.59 10.77 -34.67
N THR A 391 8.69 11.07 -33.73
CA THR A 391 7.28 11.32 -34.01
C THR A 391 6.82 12.67 -33.46
N ASP A 392 5.76 13.20 -34.06
CA ASP A 392 5.08 14.38 -33.52
C ASP A 392 4.21 14.02 -32.33
N ALA A 393 3.53 15.01 -31.76
CA ALA A 393 2.60 14.82 -30.64
C ALA A 393 1.44 13.87 -30.95
N SER A 394 1.10 13.67 -32.23
CA SER A 394 0.09 12.72 -32.70
C SER A 394 0.65 11.33 -33.04
N ARG A 395 1.93 11.08 -32.68
CA ARG A 395 2.70 9.86 -32.95
C ARG A 395 2.86 9.55 -34.43
N GLN A 396 2.80 10.56 -35.30
CA GLN A 396 3.12 10.38 -36.72
C GLN A 396 4.64 10.52 -36.92
N PRO A 397 5.29 9.60 -37.66
CA PRO A 397 6.71 9.71 -37.97
C PRO A 397 7.03 11.01 -38.73
N ILE A 398 8.05 11.73 -38.28
CA ILE A 398 8.47 13.02 -38.86
C ILE A 398 9.70 12.84 -39.75
N CYS A 399 10.52 11.83 -39.49
CA CYS A 399 11.69 11.48 -40.29
C CYS A 399 11.74 9.99 -40.61
N ALA A 400 12.59 9.62 -41.57
CA ALA A 400 12.90 8.21 -41.84
C ALA A 400 13.44 7.51 -40.58
N ALA A 401 13.27 6.20 -40.51
CA ALA A 401 13.81 5.40 -39.40
C ALA A 401 15.33 5.53 -39.34
N HIS A 402 15.85 5.65 -38.12
CA HIS A 402 17.28 5.67 -37.86
C HIS A 402 17.68 4.44 -37.03
N LYS A 403 18.98 4.19 -36.97
CA LYS A 403 19.60 3.24 -36.02
C LYS A 403 20.68 3.94 -35.22
N LEU A 404 20.87 3.50 -33.98
CA LEU A 404 22.01 3.94 -33.18
C LEU A 404 23.27 3.19 -33.65
N GLN A 405 24.25 3.95 -34.12
CA GLN A 405 25.58 3.46 -34.40
C GLN A 405 26.50 3.87 -33.24
N PRO A 406 27.15 2.93 -32.54
CA PRO A 406 28.11 3.26 -31.49
C PRO A 406 29.24 4.13 -32.03
N ASP A 407 29.65 5.13 -31.26
CA ASP A 407 30.75 6.02 -31.61
C ASP A 407 32.10 5.28 -31.51
N ALA A 408 33.12 5.79 -32.21
CA ALA A 408 34.43 5.11 -32.32
C ALA A 408 35.18 4.99 -30.98
N ASP A 409 34.91 5.86 -30.02
CA ASP A 409 35.45 5.81 -28.66
C ASP A 409 34.66 4.88 -27.72
N GLY A 410 33.54 4.31 -28.21
CA GLY A 410 32.65 3.45 -27.44
C GLY A 410 31.80 4.17 -26.40
N ILE A 411 31.83 5.51 -26.34
CA ILE A 411 31.11 6.33 -25.36
C ILE A 411 30.15 7.27 -26.08
N GLY A 412 29.02 6.72 -26.51
CA GLY A 412 27.99 7.43 -27.25
C GLY A 412 27.46 6.63 -28.43
N ALA A 413 26.44 7.19 -29.06
CA ALA A 413 25.99 6.72 -30.35
C ALA A 413 25.45 7.87 -31.19
N THR A 414 25.71 7.79 -32.48
CA THR A 414 25.20 8.68 -33.51
C THR A 414 24.07 8.02 -34.28
N LEU A 415 23.10 8.83 -34.71
CA LEU A 415 22.01 8.35 -35.55
C LEU A 415 22.50 8.19 -37.00
N GLN A 416 22.27 7.02 -37.56
CA GLN A 416 22.46 6.75 -38.99
C GLN A 416 21.12 6.35 -39.61
N PRO A 417 20.89 6.63 -40.92
CA PRO A 417 19.76 6.05 -41.64
C PRO A 417 19.74 4.53 -41.45
N ALA A 418 18.55 4.00 -41.11
CA ALA A 418 18.37 2.58 -40.80
C ALA A 418 18.72 1.69 -42.01
#